data_AF-A0A5K0XEE0-F1
#
_entry.id   AF-A0A5K0XEE0-F1
#
_cell.length_a   1.000
_cell.length_b   1.000
_cell.length_c   1.000
_cell.angle_alpha   90.00
_cell.angle_beta   90.00
_cell.angle_gamma   90.00
#
_symmetry.space_group_name_H-M   'P 1'
#
loop_
_entity.id
_entity.type
_entity.pdbx_description
1 polymer ?
#
loop_
_entity_poly.entity_id
_entity_poly.type
_entity_poly.pdbx_seq_one_letter_code
_entity_poly.pdbx_strand_id
1 'polypeptide(L)'
;VEIVSSMEDMSSQDIPYTGHYDTKGGNTIWIGVSSADGGKCERCWHYSTQVGTFAGHPTLCGRCYNVIMENQPQLAAASAS
;
A
#
# COMPACT_ATOMS: atom_id res chain seq x y z
N VAL A 1 7.82 -2.56 -0.93
CA VAL A 1 8.91 -3.20 -1.71
C VAL A 1 8.99 -4.63 -1.22
N GLU A 2 9.07 -5.57 -2.13
CA GLU A 2 9.22 -6.98 -1.79
C GLU A 2 10.59 -7.43 -2.29
N ILE A 3 11.29 -8.21 -1.46
CA ILE A 3 12.59 -8.77 -1.80
C ILE A 3 12.36 -10.27 -1.95
N VAL A 4 12.42 -10.74 -3.18
CA VAL A 4 12.32 -12.16 -3.51
C VAL A 4 13.70 -12.79 -3.62
N SER A 5 13.82 -14.06 -3.26
CA SER A 5 15.09 -14.79 -3.25
C SER A 5 15.45 -15.36 -4.63
N SER A 6 14.44 -15.68 -5.45
CA SER A 6 14.58 -16.07 -6.85
C SER A 6 13.60 -15.30 -7.75
N MET A 7 13.93 -15.18 -9.04
CA MET A 7 12.99 -14.71 -10.07
C MET A 7 11.81 -15.68 -10.25
N GLU A 8 11.98 -16.95 -9.89
CA GLU A 8 10.93 -17.97 -9.95
C GLU A 8 9.87 -17.78 -8.86
N ASP A 9 10.25 -17.14 -7.74
CA ASP A 9 9.35 -16.82 -6.63
C ASP A 9 8.46 -15.60 -6.93
N MET A 10 8.81 -14.83 -7.96
CA MET A 10 7.93 -13.80 -8.51
C MET A 10 6.79 -14.50 -9.23
N SER A 11 5.61 -14.55 -8.62
CA SER A 11 4.40 -15.04 -9.27
C SER A 11 4.27 -14.37 -10.64
N SER A 12 3.91 -15.14 -11.67
CA SER A 12 4.00 -14.86 -13.11
C SER A 12 3.16 -13.68 -13.64
N GLN A 13 2.95 -12.66 -12.83
CA GLN A 13 2.31 -11.42 -13.23
C GLN A 13 3.31 -10.65 -14.10
N ASP A 14 2.87 -10.29 -15.31
CA ASP A 14 3.61 -9.46 -16.25
C ASP A 14 4.03 -8.15 -15.56
N ILE A 15 5.25 -8.09 -15.01
CA ILE A 15 5.80 -6.86 -14.48
C ILE A 15 6.19 -6.01 -15.69
N PRO A 16 5.46 -4.91 -15.98
CA PRO A 16 5.60 -4.21 -17.25
C PRO A 16 6.95 -3.49 -17.40
N TYR A 17 7.60 -3.20 -16.28
CA TYR A 17 8.89 -2.52 -16.25
C TYR A 17 9.91 -3.36 -15.49
N THR A 18 10.91 -3.84 -16.21
CA THR A 18 11.99 -4.65 -15.64
C THR A 18 13.34 -4.08 -16.03
N GLY A 19 14.30 -4.17 -15.12
CA GLY A 19 15.70 -3.87 -15.38
C GLY A 19 16.60 -4.79 -14.58
N HIS A 20 17.87 -4.86 -14.97
CA HIS A 20 18.88 -5.53 -14.18
C HIS A 20 20.17 -4.72 -14.13
N TYR A 21 20.99 -5.03 -13.13
CA TYR A 21 22.31 -4.44 -12.96
C TYR A 21 23.33 -5.53 -12.64
N ASP A 22 24.35 -5.64 -13.50
CA ASP A 22 25.49 -6.52 -13.27
C ASP A 22 26.50 -5.82 -12.37
N THR A 23 26.69 -6.39 -11.19
CA THR A 23 27.66 -5.91 -10.22
C THR A 23 29.08 -6.28 -10.63
N LYS A 24 30.07 -5.49 -10.18
CA LYS A 24 31.50 -5.81 -10.40
C LYS A 24 31.93 -7.18 -9.83
N GLY A 25 31.15 -7.75 -8.90
CA GLY A 25 31.39 -9.07 -8.31
C GLY A 25 30.80 -10.24 -9.11
N GLY A 26 30.21 -9.99 -10.28
CA GLY A 26 29.63 -11.04 -11.13
C GLY A 26 28.19 -11.45 -10.75
N ASN A 27 27.55 -10.75 -9.81
CA ASN A 27 26.15 -10.96 -9.49
C ASN A 27 25.25 -10.03 -10.32
N THR A 28 24.07 -10.51 -10.70
CA THR A 28 23.03 -9.70 -11.35
C THR A 28 21.91 -9.39 -10.36
N ILE A 29 21.55 -8.11 -10.23
CA ILE A 29 20.40 -7.65 -9.44
C ILE A 29 19.25 -7.38 -10.39
N TRP A 30 18.09 -7.97 -10.15
CA TRP A 30 16.86 -7.73 -10.90
C TRP A 30 15.93 -6.76 -10.18
N ILE A 31 15.31 -5.88 -10.94
CA ILE A 31 14.36 -4.88 -10.44
C ILE A 31 13.12 -4.94 -11.32
N GLY A 32 11.97 -5.08 -10.68
CA GLY A 32 10.66 -5.01 -11.31
C GLY A 32 9.84 -3.87 -10.73
N VAL A 33 9.08 -3.17 -11.57
CA VAL A 33 8.13 -2.14 -11.16
C VAL A 33 6.78 -2.42 -11.80
N SER A 34 5.75 -2.55 -10.96
CA SER A 34 4.35 -2.68 -11.34
C SER A 34 3.49 -1.74 -10.49
N SER A 35 2.26 -1.49 -10.95
CA SER A 35 1.27 -0.78 -10.15
C SER A 35 0.94 -1.60 -8.90
N ALA A 36 0.86 -0.94 -7.75
CA ALA A 36 0.42 -1.58 -6.52
C ALA A 36 -1.09 -1.84 -6.54
N ASP A 37 -1.52 -2.89 -5.84
CA ASP A 37 -2.93 -3.21 -5.70
C ASP A 37 -3.71 -2.19 -4.86
N GLY A 38 -5.02 -2.14 -5.11
CA GLY A 38 -5.96 -1.30 -4.35
C GLY A 38 -5.92 0.17 -4.76
N GLY A 39 -6.25 1.05 -3.81
CA GLY A 39 -6.38 2.48 -4.05
C GLY A 39 -5.35 3.31 -3.28
N LYS A 40 -5.03 4.50 -3.79
CA LYS A 40 -4.23 5.49 -3.08
C LYS A 40 -5.00 6.04 -1.88
N CYS A 41 -4.40 5.97 -0.69
CA CYS A 41 -4.94 6.65 0.49
C CYS A 41 -4.69 8.17 0.41
N GLU A 42 -5.72 8.99 0.59
CA GLU A 42 -5.59 10.46 0.48
C GLU A 42 -4.83 11.10 1.65
N ARG A 43 -4.67 10.38 2.78
CA ARG A 43 -3.95 10.90 3.96
C ARG A 43 -2.46 10.59 3.97
N CYS A 44 -2.06 9.38 3.59
CA CYS A 44 -0.66 8.93 3.64
C CYS A 44 -0.05 8.61 2.27
N TRP A 45 -0.85 8.65 1.21
CA TRP A 45 -0.47 8.37 -0.18
C TRP A 45 0.08 6.96 -0.44
N HIS A 46 -0.04 6.06 0.53
CA HIS A 46 0.22 4.63 0.33
C HIS A 46 -0.98 3.97 -0.37
N TYR A 47 -0.69 3.09 -1.33
CA TYR A 47 -1.70 2.24 -1.95
C TYR A 47 -2.07 1.09 -1.01
N SER A 48 -3.36 0.80 -0.89
CA SER A 48 -3.84 -0.30 -0.05
C SER A 48 -5.15 -0.85 -0.61
N THR A 49 -5.28 -2.17 -0.54
CA THR A 49 -6.52 -2.90 -0.86
C THR A 49 -7.68 -2.58 0.11
N GLN A 50 -7.39 -1.92 1.23
CA GLN A 50 -8.40 -1.48 2.19
C GLN A 50 -8.94 -0.06 1.91
N VAL A 51 -8.43 0.66 0.92
CA VAL A 51 -9.07 1.92 0.50
C VAL A 51 -10.45 1.59 -0.08
N GLY A 52 -11.48 2.30 0.38
CA GLY A 52 -12.88 2.07 0.00
C GLY A 52 -13.67 1.19 0.97
N THR A 53 -13.03 0.52 1.95
CA THR A 53 -13.73 -0.43 2.84
C THR A 53 -14.43 0.22 4.03
N PHE A 54 -14.09 1.47 4.36
CA PHE A 54 -14.62 2.19 5.53
C PHE A 54 -15.63 3.25 5.11
N ALA A 55 -16.94 2.99 5.28
CA ALA A 55 -18.00 3.87 4.76
C ALA A 55 -17.92 5.34 5.25
N GLY A 56 -17.51 5.58 6.50
CA GLY A 56 -17.33 6.94 7.03
C GLY A 56 -16.09 7.66 6.50
N HIS A 57 -15.10 6.92 5.99
CA HIS A 57 -13.83 7.45 5.49
C HIS A 57 -13.34 6.64 4.28
N PRO A 58 -14.06 6.67 3.15
CA PRO A 58 -13.84 5.75 2.02
C PRO A 58 -12.50 5.96 1.30
N THR A 59 -11.84 7.11 1.48
CA THR A 59 -10.55 7.42 0.85
C THR A 59 -9.34 7.06 1.71
N LEU A 60 -9.56 6.44 2.89
CA LEU A 60 -8.49 6.10 3.83
C LEU A 60 -8.16 4.61 3.80
N CYS A 61 -6.88 4.29 3.98
CA CYS A 61 -6.43 2.94 4.30
C CYS A 61 -6.64 2.62 5.78
N GLY A 62 -6.61 1.33 6.15
CA GLY A 62 -6.86 0.87 7.53
C GLY A 62 -5.96 1.52 8.59
N ARG A 63 -4.67 1.76 8.27
CA ARG A 63 -3.75 2.48 9.18
C ARG A 63 -4.23 3.89 9.47
N CYS A 64 -4.68 4.62 8.45
CA CYS A 64 -5.15 5.99 8.62
C CYS A 64 -6.50 6.03 9.30
N TYR A 65 -7.41 5.11 8.95
CA TYR A 65 -8.70 4.94 9.60
C TYR A 65 -8.54 4.72 11.11
N ASN A 66 -7.70 3.78 11.54
CA ASN A 66 -7.50 3.51 12.96
C ASN A 66 -7.01 4.74 13.74
N VAL A 67 -6.03 5.47 13.18
CA VAL A 67 -5.49 6.68 13.82
C VAL A 67 -6.56 7.75 14.02
N ILE A 68 -7.46 7.93 13.05
CA ILE A 68 -8.51 8.95 13.20
C ILE A 68 -9.61 8.49 14.15
N MET A 69 -9.97 7.20 14.15
CA MET A 69 -11.01 6.66 15.04
C MET A 69 -10.56 6.66 16.51
N GLU A 70 -9.29 6.37 16.76
CA GLU A 70 -8.69 6.43 18.10
C GLU A 70 -8.58 7.87 18.62
N ASN A 71 -8.32 8.83 17.72
CA ASN A 71 -8.13 10.25 18.08
C ASN A 71 -9.36 11.13 17.78
N GLN A 72 -10.57 10.56 17.68
CA GLN A 72 -11.75 11.40 17.62
C GLN A 72 -12.00 12.00 19.00
N PRO A 73 -12.03 13.34 19.15
CA PRO A 73 -12.63 13.92 20.33
C PRO A 73 -14.05 13.38 20.39
N GLN A 74 -14.42 12.78 21.53
CA GLN A 74 -15.75 12.25 21.74
C GLN A 74 -16.75 13.29 21.26
N LEU A 75 -17.58 12.92 20.29
CA LEU A 75 -18.79 13.64 19.90
C LEU A 75 -19.73 13.62 21.12
N ALA A 76 -19.35 14.36 22.16
CA ALA A 76 -20.09 14.53 23.38
C ALA A 76 -21.12 15.63 23.12
N ALA A 77 -22.39 15.24 23.25
CA ALA A 77 -23.51 16.08 23.66
C ALA A 77 -24.17 17.05 22.64
N ALA A 78 -24.50 16.60 21.42
CA ALA A 78 -25.47 17.34 20.59
C ALA A 78 -26.46 16.41 19.86
N SER A 79 -27.27 15.66 20.61
CA SER A 79 -28.54 15.07 20.14
C SER A 79 -29.34 14.41 21.29
N ALA A 80 -29.40 15.06 22.46
CA ALA A 80 -30.47 14.83 23.40
C ALA A 80 -31.44 16.01 23.26
N SER A 81 -32.56 15.78 22.57
CA SER A 81 -33.77 16.61 22.61
C SER A 81 -34.90 15.77 23.18
#